data_AF-A0A2S2P858-F1
#
_entry.id   AF-A0A2S2P858-F1
#
_cell.length_a   1.000
_cell.length_b   1.000
_cell.length_c   1.000
_cell.angle_alpha   90.00
_cell.angle_beta   90.00
_cell.angle_gamma   90.00
#
_symmetry.space_group_name_H-M   'P 1'
#
loop_
_entity.id
_entity.type
_entity.pdbx_description
1 polymer ?
#
loop_
_entity_poly.entity_id
_entity_poly.type
_entity_poly.pdbx_seq_one_letter_code
_entity_poly.pdbx_strand_id
1 'polypeptide(L)'
;MEKIFSQSWKDKHGVEDEKSDTNKIDADDFVDDAQGLQKKHLVDTTLIVHFFGKKGDNVLLYEDFRNFMENLQTEVLEMEFQQFAKGGDTISEMDFAKILLRYTHLDTNLCDTYLDRLLERIKMDKGIPPGISFDEFKVFCQFLNNLEDFTIAMRMYTLADHPISKDEFHRAVKICTGTSLSKHLVHTVFAIFDEDGDGQLSYREFIAIMKDRLNRGFKSYTKNEGWDAFKICLKHEIKTPN
;
A
#
# COMPACT_ATOMS: atom_id res chain seq x y z
N MET A 1 3.82 -18.61 6.36
CA MET A 1 3.31 -17.32 5.85
C MET A 1 1.92 -17.58 5.28
N GLU A 2 0.86 -17.65 6.10
CA GLU A 2 -0.50 -17.91 5.58
C GLU A 2 -1.60 -17.86 6.67
N LYS A 3 -1.76 -16.77 7.44
CA LYS A 3 -2.91 -16.65 8.38
C LYS A 3 -3.38 -15.21 8.58
N ILE A 4 -3.72 -14.48 7.51
CA ILE A 4 -4.17 -13.07 7.63
C ILE A 4 -5.68 -12.88 7.41
N PHE A 5 -6.43 -13.83 6.84
CA PHE A 5 -7.79 -13.53 6.38
C PHE A 5 -8.98 -13.97 7.25
N SER A 6 -8.82 -14.54 8.45
CA SER A 6 -9.99 -15.20 9.11
C SER A 6 -10.60 -14.52 10.35
N GLN A 7 -10.19 -13.31 10.75
CA GLN A 7 -10.71 -12.70 12.00
C GLN A 7 -11.32 -11.31 11.77
N SER A 8 -12.45 -11.19 11.06
CA SER A 8 -13.23 -9.95 11.18
C SER A 8 -14.67 -10.00 10.68
N TRP A 9 -15.49 -10.99 11.06
CA TRP A 9 -16.96 -10.88 10.85
C TRP A 9 -17.74 -11.51 12.00
N LYS A 10 -17.59 -10.93 13.20
CA LYS A 10 -18.58 -11.04 14.27
C LYS A 10 -18.94 -9.63 14.67
N ASP A 11 -20.00 -9.10 14.06
CA ASP A 11 -21.10 -8.43 14.73
C ASP A 11 -21.98 -7.74 13.69
N LYS A 12 -23.31 -7.96 13.81
CA LYS A 12 -24.42 -7.37 13.05
C LYS A 12 -24.78 -8.09 11.74
N HIS A 13 -25.68 -9.07 11.83
CA HIS A 13 -27.10 -8.79 11.62
C HIS A 13 -27.92 -10.00 12.06
N GLY A 14 -28.83 -9.78 13.02
CA GLY A 14 -29.84 -10.75 13.39
C GLY A 14 -30.93 -10.83 12.33
N VAL A 15 -31.33 -12.05 12.00
CA VAL A 15 -32.70 -12.40 11.64
C VAL A 15 -32.96 -13.76 12.27
N GLU A 16 -33.95 -13.80 13.15
CA GLU A 16 -34.50 -15.03 13.74
C GLU A 16 -35.30 -15.79 12.68
N ASP A 17 -35.17 -17.11 12.65
CA ASP A 17 -36.31 -17.98 12.37
C ASP A 17 -36.10 -19.34 13.07
N GLU A 18 -37.07 -19.70 13.90
CA GLU A 18 -37.16 -20.98 14.60
C GLU A 18 -37.64 -22.08 13.63
N LYS A 19 -36.94 -23.21 13.57
CA LYS A 19 -37.43 -24.52 14.08
C LYS A 19 -36.49 -25.66 13.66
N SER A 20 -36.40 -26.60 14.59
CA SER A 20 -35.63 -27.83 14.60
C SER A 20 -35.73 -28.67 13.32
N ASP A 21 -34.58 -29.02 12.75
CA ASP A 21 -34.38 -30.32 12.10
C ASP A 21 -33.03 -30.90 12.55
N THR A 22 -33.09 -32.08 13.14
CA THR A 22 -31.95 -32.90 13.55
C THR A 22 -31.20 -33.38 12.31
N ASN A 23 -30.32 -32.56 11.77
CA ASN A 23 -29.33 -33.02 10.80
C ASN A 23 -28.19 -33.72 11.54
N LYS A 24 -28.08 -35.04 11.31
CA LYS A 24 -26.87 -35.81 11.61
C LYS A 24 -25.68 -35.05 11.04
N ILE A 25 -24.76 -34.65 11.90
CA ILE A 25 -23.52 -34.02 11.48
C ILE A 25 -22.58 -35.18 11.13
N ASP A 26 -22.42 -35.45 9.84
CA ASP A 26 -21.47 -36.47 9.36
C ASP A 26 -20.03 -35.97 9.62
N ALA A 27 -19.14 -36.89 10.00
CA ALA A 27 -17.75 -36.56 10.35
C ALA A 27 -16.94 -35.97 9.17
N ASP A 28 -17.44 -36.09 7.94
CA ASP A 28 -16.86 -35.52 6.71
C ASP A 28 -17.07 -33.99 6.59
N ASP A 29 -17.91 -33.40 7.44
CA ASP A 29 -18.17 -31.96 7.50
C ASP A 29 -17.13 -31.18 8.32
N PHE A 30 -16.04 -31.81 8.76
CA PHE A 30 -14.99 -31.12 9.52
C PHE A 30 -13.61 -31.30 8.93
N VAL A 31 -12.83 -30.22 8.92
CA VAL A 31 -11.41 -30.23 8.62
C VAL A 31 -10.68 -30.20 9.96
N ASP A 32 -9.93 -31.27 10.25
CA ASP A 32 -9.05 -31.35 11.42
C ASP A 32 -7.69 -30.74 11.06
N ASP A 33 -7.51 -29.45 11.35
CA ASP A 33 -6.23 -28.78 11.24
C ASP A 33 -5.66 -28.44 12.64
N ALA A 34 -4.43 -27.92 12.69
CA ALA A 34 -3.75 -27.59 13.95
C ALA A 34 -4.47 -26.53 14.82
N GLN A 35 -5.64 -26.02 14.39
CA GLN A 35 -6.50 -25.10 15.14
C GLN A 35 -7.83 -25.74 15.61
N GLY A 36 -8.01 -27.05 15.41
CA GLY A 36 -9.17 -27.84 15.88
C GLY A 36 -10.22 -28.09 14.80
N LEU A 37 -11.27 -28.84 15.15
CA LEU A 37 -12.38 -29.23 14.26
C LEU A 37 -13.14 -28.00 13.73
N GLN A 38 -12.78 -27.52 12.54
CA GLN A 38 -13.52 -26.48 11.84
C GLN A 38 -14.55 -27.11 10.91
N LYS A 39 -15.80 -26.63 10.93
CA LYS A 39 -16.82 -27.05 9.98
C LYS A 39 -16.35 -26.68 8.56
N LYS A 40 -16.30 -27.66 7.65
CA LYS A 40 -15.95 -27.50 6.24
C LYS A 40 -16.84 -26.40 5.69
N HIS A 41 -16.23 -25.28 5.28
CA HIS A 41 -16.97 -24.15 4.74
C HIS A 41 -17.42 -24.53 3.32
N LEU A 42 -18.54 -25.24 3.20
CA LEU A 42 -19.18 -25.71 1.96
C LEU A 42 -19.77 -24.57 1.12
N VAL A 43 -19.27 -23.35 1.28
CA VAL A 43 -19.73 -22.20 0.51
C VAL A 43 -18.71 -21.95 -0.58
N ASP A 44 -19.07 -22.29 -1.80
CA ASP A 44 -18.30 -21.93 -3.00
C ASP A 44 -18.18 -20.40 -3.04
N THR A 45 -17.01 -19.90 -2.68
CA THR A 45 -16.70 -18.49 -2.86
C THR A 45 -16.33 -18.24 -4.32
N THR A 46 -16.55 -17.01 -4.78
CA THR A 46 -16.20 -16.61 -6.16
C THR A 46 -14.74 -16.89 -6.50
N LEU A 47 -13.82 -16.75 -5.53
CA LEU A 47 -12.39 -17.05 -5.72
C LEU A 47 -12.12 -18.54 -5.86
N ILE A 48 -12.81 -19.39 -5.08
CA ILE A 48 -12.68 -20.85 -5.20
C ILE A 48 -13.15 -21.30 -6.59
N VAL A 49 -14.30 -20.79 -7.05
CA VAL A 49 -14.82 -21.08 -8.39
C VAL A 49 -13.90 -20.54 -9.48
N HIS A 50 -13.29 -19.36 -9.28
CA HIS A 50 -12.37 -18.75 -10.23
C HIS A 50 -11.06 -19.54 -10.37
N PHE A 51 -10.45 -19.95 -9.27
CA PHE A 51 -9.17 -20.66 -9.28
C PHE A 51 -9.29 -22.15 -9.57
N PHE A 52 -10.31 -22.82 -9.02
CA PHE A 52 -10.43 -24.28 -9.06
C PHE A 52 -11.61 -24.77 -9.90
N GLY A 53 -12.38 -23.85 -10.52
CA GLY A 53 -13.55 -24.18 -11.32
C GLY A 53 -14.78 -24.54 -10.46
N LYS A 54 -15.94 -24.70 -11.12
CA LYS A 54 -17.21 -25.01 -10.45
C LYS A 54 -17.22 -26.37 -9.71
N LYS A 55 -16.27 -27.25 -10.02
CA LYS A 55 -16.14 -28.58 -9.43
C LYS A 55 -14.90 -28.73 -8.54
N GLY A 56 -14.06 -27.71 -8.46
CA GLY A 56 -12.81 -27.75 -7.67
C GLY A 56 -11.73 -28.66 -8.24
N ASP A 57 -11.82 -29.03 -9.52
CA ASP A 57 -10.93 -30.00 -10.18
C ASP A 57 -9.77 -29.35 -10.94
N ASN A 58 -9.82 -28.04 -11.17
CA ASN A 58 -8.71 -27.33 -11.81
C ASN A 58 -7.55 -27.14 -10.83
N VAL A 59 -6.32 -27.15 -11.34
CA VAL A 59 -5.11 -26.88 -10.56
C VAL A 59 -4.70 -25.43 -10.80
N LEU A 60 -4.51 -24.67 -9.72
CA LEU A 60 -3.98 -23.31 -9.78
C LEU A 60 -2.46 -23.34 -9.92
N LEU A 61 -1.93 -22.89 -11.05
CA LEU A 61 -0.50 -22.75 -11.24
C LEU A 61 0.01 -21.42 -10.65
N TYR A 62 1.30 -21.36 -10.34
CA TYR A 62 1.93 -20.14 -9.84
C TYR A 62 1.77 -18.96 -10.82
N GLU A 63 1.92 -19.21 -12.12
CA GLU A 63 1.79 -18.17 -13.15
C GLU A 63 0.37 -17.58 -13.18
N ASP A 64 -0.65 -18.44 -13.06
CA ASP A 64 -2.05 -18.01 -13.02
C ASP A 64 -2.34 -17.17 -11.78
N PHE A 65 -1.85 -17.61 -10.62
CA PHE A 65 -2.01 -16.87 -9.38
C PHE A 65 -1.27 -15.53 -9.41
N ARG A 66 -0.06 -15.50 -9.97
CA ARG A 66 0.73 -14.28 -10.14
C ARG A 66 -0.01 -13.29 -11.03
N ASN A 67 -0.51 -13.73 -12.19
CA ASN A 67 -1.28 -12.88 -13.11
C ASN A 67 -2.55 -12.36 -12.45
N PHE A 68 -3.25 -13.20 -11.70
CA PHE A 68 -4.42 -12.77 -10.93
C PHE A 68 -4.06 -11.64 -9.94
N MET A 69 -2.98 -11.81 -9.18
CA MET A 69 -2.53 -10.80 -8.21
C MET A 69 -2.13 -9.48 -8.90
N GLU A 70 -1.42 -9.54 -10.04
CA GLU A 70 -1.05 -8.37 -10.83
C GLU A 70 -2.27 -7.64 -11.40
N ASN A 71 -3.27 -8.39 -11.90
CA ASN A 71 -4.52 -7.84 -12.42
C ASN A 71 -5.33 -7.17 -11.30
N LEU A 72 -5.51 -7.86 -10.17
CA LEU A 72 -6.23 -7.31 -9.01
C LEU A 72 -5.57 -6.01 -8.51
N GLN A 73 -4.25 -5.99 -8.39
CA GLN A 73 -3.52 -4.77 -8.00
C GLN A 73 -3.70 -3.65 -9.04
N THR A 74 -3.68 -3.98 -10.33
CA THR A 74 -3.92 -3.02 -11.41
C THR A 74 -5.33 -2.44 -11.35
N GLU A 75 -6.35 -3.28 -11.16
CA GLU A 75 -7.75 -2.84 -11.05
C GLU A 75 -7.96 -1.94 -9.83
N VAL A 76 -7.37 -2.28 -8.68
CA VAL A 76 -7.44 -1.43 -7.48
C VAL A 76 -6.79 -0.06 -7.74
N LEU A 77 -5.63 -0.03 -8.39
CA LEU A 77 -4.97 1.21 -8.77
C LEU A 77 -5.80 2.03 -9.78
N GLU A 78 -6.45 1.36 -10.72
CA GLU A 78 -7.31 1.99 -11.72
C GLU A 78 -8.54 2.63 -11.06
N MET A 79 -9.19 1.94 -10.13
CA MET A 79 -10.31 2.51 -9.35
C MET A 79 -9.87 3.74 -8.55
N GLU A 80 -8.69 3.68 -7.90
CA GLU A 80 -8.12 4.82 -7.20
C GLU A 80 -7.88 6.00 -8.15
N PHE A 81 -7.28 5.75 -9.32
CA PHE A 81 -7.02 6.77 -10.32
C PHE A 81 -8.32 7.40 -10.85
N GLN A 82 -9.28 6.58 -11.25
CA GLN A 82 -10.56 7.03 -11.82
C GLN A 82 -11.38 7.86 -10.82
N GLN A 83 -11.31 7.55 -9.53
CA GLN A 83 -11.96 8.34 -8.48
C GLN A 83 -11.54 9.83 -8.52
N PHE A 84 -10.28 10.09 -8.88
CA PHE A 84 -9.74 11.44 -8.96
C PHE A 84 -9.77 12.01 -10.37
N ALA A 85 -9.62 11.18 -11.40
CA ALA A 85 -9.68 11.61 -12.79
C ALA A 85 -11.09 12.11 -13.19
N LYS A 86 -12.12 11.71 -12.44
CA LYS A 86 -13.53 12.16 -12.61
C LYS A 86 -14.02 11.99 -14.06
N GLY A 87 -13.61 10.90 -14.70
CA GLY A 87 -13.95 10.59 -16.09
C GLY A 87 -13.01 11.17 -17.16
N GLY A 88 -11.93 11.86 -16.78
CA GLY A 88 -10.84 12.22 -17.68
C GLY A 88 -9.77 11.13 -17.79
N ASP A 89 -8.88 11.26 -18.79
CA ASP A 89 -7.78 10.32 -19.05
C ASP A 89 -6.53 10.59 -18.17
N THR A 90 -6.51 11.73 -17.46
CA THR A 90 -5.37 12.19 -16.66
C THR A 90 -5.85 12.78 -15.34
N ILE A 91 -5.06 12.64 -14.27
CA ILE A 91 -5.26 13.33 -13.00
C ILE A 91 -4.39 14.59 -12.91
N SER A 92 -4.83 15.60 -12.16
CA SER A 92 -3.96 16.73 -11.84
C SER A 92 -2.83 16.31 -10.88
N GLU A 93 -1.73 17.04 -10.86
CA GLU A 93 -0.61 16.87 -9.94
C GLU A 93 -1.08 17.02 -8.49
N MET A 94 -2.05 17.90 -8.25
CA MET A 94 -2.69 18.08 -6.96
C MET A 94 -3.47 16.83 -6.52
N ASP A 95 -4.20 16.22 -7.45
CA ASP A 95 -4.93 14.99 -7.17
C ASP A 95 -3.97 13.80 -6.98
N PHE A 96 -2.89 13.74 -7.75
CA PHE A 96 -1.81 12.79 -7.55
C PHE A 96 -1.20 12.91 -6.15
N ALA A 97 -0.87 14.13 -5.70
CA ALA A 97 -0.35 14.36 -4.36
C ALA A 97 -1.33 13.90 -3.27
N LYS A 98 -2.63 14.19 -3.43
CA LYS A 98 -3.67 13.71 -2.51
C LYS A 98 -3.76 12.19 -2.46
N ILE A 99 -3.63 11.50 -3.60
CA ILE A 99 -3.60 10.03 -3.64
C ILE A 99 -2.37 9.51 -2.88
N LEU A 100 -1.20 10.13 -3.07
CA LEU A 100 0.02 9.71 -2.38
C LEU A 100 -0.07 9.89 -0.87
N LEU A 101 -0.64 11.01 -0.42
CA LEU A 101 -0.71 11.35 1.00
C LEU A 101 -1.86 10.65 1.74
N ARG A 102 -2.90 10.15 1.03
CA ARG A 102 -4.08 9.51 1.63
C ARG A 102 -3.78 8.39 2.63
N TYR A 103 -2.77 7.56 2.36
CA TYR A 103 -2.40 6.42 3.20
C TYR A 103 -1.15 6.69 4.07
N THR A 104 -0.80 7.95 4.26
CA THR A 104 0.30 8.36 5.14
C THR A 104 -0.26 8.71 6.52
N HIS A 105 0.52 8.51 7.57
CA HIS A 105 0.16 8.93 8.93
C HIS A 105 0.52 10.40 9.20
N LEU A 106 0.39 11.26 8.19
CA LEU A 106 0.64 12.68 8.35
C LEU A 106 -0.55 13.35 9.04
N ASP A 107 -0.26 14.25 9.97
CA ASP A 107 -1.27 15.16 10.52
C ASP A 107 -1.89 15.99 9.39
N THR A 108 -3.19 16.30 9.49
CA THR A 108 -3.92 17.07 8.49
C THR A 108 -3.20 18.38 8.14
N ASN A 109 -2.64 19.07 9.13
CA ASN A 109 -1.90 20.32 8.94
C ASN A 109 -0.62 20.15 8.09
N LEU A 110 0.07 19.02 8.24
CA LEU A 110 1.26 18.73 7.44
C LEU A 110 0.86 18.39 6.00
N CYS A 111 -0.21 17.62 5.82
CA CYS A 111 -0.79 17.33 4.51
C CYS A 111 -1.15 18.63 3.77
N ASP A 112 -1.85 19.55 4.43
CA ASP A 112 -2.20 20.86 3.87
C ASP A 112 -0.94 21.66 3.48
N THR A 113 0.11 21.62 4.30
CA THR A 113 1.40 22.27 3.99
C THR A 113 2.06 21.71 2.73
N TYR A 114 2.03 20.39 2.50
CA TYR A 114 2.52 19.80 1.25
C TYR A 114 1.70 20.24 0.04
N LEU A 115 0.37 20.26 0.17
CA LEU A 115 -0.52 20.65 -0.93
C LEU A 115 -0.41 22.14 -1.27
N ASP A 116 -0.29 23.02 -0.26
CA ASP A 116 -0.13 24.46 -0.47
C ASP A 116 1.20 24.77 -1.17
N ARG A 117 2.30 24.14 -0.74
CA ARG A 117 3.61 24.27 -1.41
C ARG A 117 3.57 23.81 -2.86
N LEU A 118 2.95 22.67 -3.12
CA LEU A 118 2.77 22.16 -4.48
C LEU A 118 1.98 23.16 -5.33
N LEU A 119 0.90 23.72 -4.79
CA LEU A 119 0.05 24.68 -5.47
C LEU A 119 0.80 25.97 -5.83
N GLU A 120 1.66 26.48 -4.94
CA GLU A 120 2.52 27.63 -5.24
C GLU A 120 3.55 27.31 -6.33
N ARG A 121 4.21 26.15 -6.25
CA ARG A 121 5.21 25.71 -7.24
C ARG A 121 4.61 25.52 -8.63
N ILE A 122 3.42 24.90 -8.73
CA ILE A 122 2.70 24.74 -9.99
C ILE A 122 2.29 26.10 -10.59
N LYS A 123 1.85 27.06 -9.77
CA LYS A 123 1.49 28.41 -10.25
C LYS A 123 2.68 29.20 -10.80
N MET A 124 3.86 29.01 -10.20
CA MET A 124 5.10 29.63 -10.67
C MET A 124 5.57 29.01 -11.98
N ASP A 125 5.41 27.70 -12.13
CA ASP A 125 5.81 26.96 -13.31
C ASP A 125 4.71 26.93 -14.38
N LYS A 126 4.52 28.09 -15.05
CA LYS A 126 3.51 28.30 -16.10
C LYS A 126 3.65 27.37 -17.33
N GLY A 127 4.65 26.50 -17.36
CA GLY A 127 4.95 25.57 -18.45
C GLY A 127 4.43 24.14 -18.26
N ILE A 128 3.90 23.78 -17.08
CA ILE A 128 3.42 22.42 -16.81
C ILE A 128 1.92 22.32 -17.12
N PRO A 129 1.55 21.81 -18.30
CA PRO A 129 0.47 20.84 -18.31
C PRO A 129 0.80 19.69 -19.26
N PRO A 130 1.02 18.50 -18.69
CA PRO A 130 -0.01 17.50 -18.88
C PRO A 130 -0.32 16.81 -17.55
N GLY A 131 -1.60 16.56 -17.29
CA GLY A 131 -1.98 15.73 -16.14
C GLY A 131 -1.30 14.36 -16.20
N ILE A 132 -1.17 13.71 -15.06
CA ILE A 132 -0.53 12.41 -14.93
C ILE A 132 -1.47 11.35 -15.50
N SER A 133 -0.98 10.58 -16.46
CA SER A 133 -1.71 9.46 -17.06
C SER A 133 -1.78 8.25 -16.13
N PHE A 134 -2.71 7.32 -16.41
CA PHE A 134 -2.82 6.09 -15.62
C PHE A 134 -1.54 5.24 -15.71
N ASP A 135 -0.89 5.16 -16.87
CA ASP A 135 0.35 4.41 -17.05
C ASP A 135 1.48 4.97 -16.19
N GLU A 136 1.65 6.30 -16.16
CA GLU A 136 2.64 6.95 -15.30
C GLU A 136 2.34 6.70 -13.82
N PHE A 137 1.07 6.81 -13.43
CA PHE A 137 0.63 6.52 -12.07
C PHE A 137 0.90 5.06 -11.66
N LYS A 138 0.63 4.12 -12.56
CA LYS A 138 0.85 2.68 -12.36
C LYS A 138 2.34 2.38 -12.18
N VAL A 139 3.19 2.90 -13.06
CA VAL A 139 4.65 2.71 -12.96
C VAL A 139 5.19 3.30 -11.65
N PHE A 140 4.68 4.46 -11.21
CA PHE A 140 5.04 5.02 -9.91
C PHE A 140 4.64 4.11 -8.74
N CYS A 141 3.42 3.57 -8.77
CA CYS A 141 2.95 2.66 -7.72
C CYS A 141 3.75 1.35 -7.69
N GLN A 142 4.15 0.83 -8.86
CA GLN A 142 5.06 -0.32 -8.95
C GLN A 142 6.45 0.00 -8.37
N PHE A 143 6.94 1.22 -8.58
CA PHE A 143 8.16 1.69 -7.92
C PHE A 143 8.02 1.68 -6.40
N LEU A 144 6.90 2.19 -5.86
CA LEU A 144 6.68 2.18 -4.42
C LEU A 144 6.62 0.78 -3.84
N ASN A 145 6.17 -0.23 -4.59
CA ASN A 145 6.22 -1.63 -4.14
C ASN A 145 7.66 -2.13 -3.92
N ASN A 146 8.66 -1.53 -4.58
CA ASN A 146 10.08 -1.84 -4.46
C ASN A 146 10.85 -0.77 -3.65
N LEU A 147 10.16 -0.05 -2.76
CA LEU A 147 10.76 1.05 -1.99
C LEU A 147 11.89 0.60 -1.06
N GLU A 148 11.90 -0.67 -0.62
CA GLU A 148 12.96 -1.20 0.25
C GLU A 148 14.32 -1.24 -0.46
N ASP A 149 14.36 -1.72 -1.71
CA ASP A 149 15.58 -1.72 -2.53
C ASP A 149 16.05 -0.30 -2.82
N PHE A 150 15.09 0.59 -3.12
CA PHE A 150 15.38 2.01 -3.32
C PHE A 150 15.91 2.68 -2.04
N THR A 151 15.43 2.26 -0.87
CA THR A 151 15.91 2.75 0.43
C THR A 151 17.37 2.37 0.66
N ILE A 152 17.78 1.17 0.25
CA ILE A 152 19.18 0.72 0.34
C ILE A 152 20.06 1.62 -0.55
N ALA A 153 19.64 1.86 -1.79
CA ALA A 153 20.34 2.76 -2.71
C ALA A 153 20.45 4.18 -2.13
N MET A 154 19.35 4.73 -1.60
CA MET A 154 19.30 6.03 -0.93
C MET A 154 20.31 6.15 0.21
N ARG A 155 20.35 5.15 1.10
CA ARG A 155 21.29 5.14 2.24
C ARG A 155 22.74 5.16 1.78
N MET A 156 23.06 4.48 0.67
CA MET A 156 24.41 4.49 0.11
C MET A 156 24.83 5.91 -0.33
N TYR A 157 23.94 6.66 -0.98
CA TYR A 157 24.20 8.06 -1.36
C TYR A 157 24.34 8.97 -0.14
N THR A 158 23.43 8.84 0.84
CA THR A 158 23.49 9.66 2.07
C THR A 158 24.76 9.38 2.89
N LEU A 159 25.23 8.14 2.96
CA LEU A 159 26.49 7.79 3.67
C LEU A 159 27.74 8.35 2.98
N ALA A 160 27.64 8.71 1.70
CA ALA A 160 28.71 9.37 0.95
C ALA A 160 28.62 10.90 1.00
N ASP A 161 27.76 11.46 1.88
CA ASP A 161 27.39 12.89 1.93
C ASP A 161 26.93 13.43 0.56
N HIS A 162 26.38 12.55 -0.29
CA HIS A 162 25.87 12.94 -1.60
C HIS A 162 24.34 12.97 -1.57
N PRO A 163 23.72 14.14 -1.67
CA PRO A 163 22.28 14.25 -1.73
C PRO A 163 21.76 13.82 -3.11
N ILE A 164 20.49 13.39 -3.17
CA ILE A 164 19.94 12.76 -4.38
C ILE A 164 19.24 13.81 -5.24
N SER A 165 19.86 14.17 -6.35
CA SER A 165 19.27 15.01 -7.39
C SER A 165 18.19 14.27 -8.20
N LYS A 166 17.43 15.02 -9.00
CA LYS A 166 16.41 14.48 -9.92
C LYS A 166 16.96 13.40 -10.87
N ASP A 167 18.18 13.57 -11.36
CA ASP A 167 18.81 12.63 -12.29
C ASP A 167 19.23 11.32 -11.60
N GLU A 168 19.73 11.42 -10.36
CA GLU A 168 20.08 10.26 -9.55
C GLU A 168 18.84 9.50 -9.10
N PHE A 169 17.78 10.22 -8.71
CA PHE A 169 16.47 9.63 -8.41
C PHE A 169 15.95 8.84 -9.62
N HIS A 170 15.91 9.46 -10.79
CA HIS A 170 15.44 8.82 -12.02
C HIS A 170 16.28 7.56 -12.36
N ARG A 171 17.61 7.62 -12.19
CA ARG A 171 18.50 6.48 -12.39
C ARG A 171 18.25 5.37 -11.37
N ALA A 172 18.12 5.71 -10.10
CA ALA A 172 17.91 4.76 -9.02
C ALA A 172 16.56 4.03 -9.16
N VAL A 173 15.49 4.74 -9.55
CA VAL A 173 14.20 4.09 -9.86
C VAL A 173 14.36 3.07 -11.00
N LYS A 174 15.02 3.46 -12.10
CA LYS A 174 15.26 2.56 -13.24
C LYS A 174 16.03 1.29 -12.84
N ILE A 175 16.97 1.40 -11.91
CA ILE A 175 17.73 0.25 -11.39
C ILE A 175 16.84 -0.65 -10.53
N CYS A 176 15.99 -0.07 -9.67
CA CYS A 176 15.16 -0.85 -8.73
C CYS A 176 13.97 -1.54 -9.42
N THR A 177 13.35 -0.91 -10.42
CA THR A 177 12.11 -1.42 -11.03
C THR A 177 12.30 -1.96 -12.44
N GLY A 178 13.43 -1.67 -13.08
CA GLY A 178 13.63 -1.91 -14.52
C GLY A 178 12.84 -0.97 -15.43
N THR A 179 12.04 -0.04 -14.88
CA THR A 179 11.19 0.90 -15.60
C THR A 179 11.60 2.35 -15.32
N SER A 180 11.42 3.23 -16.30
CA SER A 180 11.74 4.66 -16.14
C SER A 180 10.48 5.48 -15.87
N LEU A 181 10.56 6.39 -14.91
CA LEU A 181 9.53 7.39 -14.68
C LEU A 181 9.63 8.52 -15.70
N SER A 182 8.52 9.15 -16.04
CA SER A 182 8.56 10.34 -16.89
C SER A 182 9.23 11.51 -16.16
N LYS A 183 9.88 12.41 -16.91
CA LYS A 183 10.50 13.61 -16.33
C LYS A 183 9.49 14.48 -15.60
N HIS A 184 8.27 14.57 -16.14
CA HIS A 184 7.17 15.30 -15.53
C HIS A 184 6.82 14.71 -14.16
N LEU A 185 6.64 13.40 -14.08
CA LEU A 185 6.33 12.73 -12.83
C LEU A 185 7.44 12.90 -11.78
N VAL A 186 8.71 12.77 -12.17
CA VAL A 186 9.85 13.03 -11.26
C VAL A 186 9.83 14.48 -10.78
N HIS A 187 9.54 15.44 -11.67
CA HIS A 187 9.40 16.84 -11.30
C HIS A 187 8.29 17.05 -10.26
N THR A 188 7.12 16.45 -10.47
CA THR A 188 5.98 16.52 -9.54
C THR A 188 6.31 15.90 -8.19
N VAL A 189 7.01 14.76 -8.15
CA VAL A 189 7.44 14.12 -6.90
C VAL A 189 8.37 15.04 -6.11
N PHE A 190 9.37 15.65 -6.75
CA PHE A 190 10.24 16.63 -6.08
C PHE A 190 9.44 17.85 -5.63
N ALA A 191 8.53 18.37 -6.46
CA ALA A 191 7.69 19.50 -6.09
C ALA A 191 6.82 19.22 -4.85
N ILE A 192 6.46 17.96 -4.58
CA ILE A 192 5.74 17.53 -3.38
C ILE A 192 6.70 17.42 -2.19
N PHE A 193 7.79 16.65 -2.30
CA PHE A 193 8.56 16.20 -1.13
C PHE A 193 9.78 17.05 -0.77
N ASP A 194 10.36 17.79 -1.72
CA ASP A 194 11.51 18.69 -1.47
C ASP A 194 11.05 19.84 -0.57
N GLU A 195 11.43 19.84 0.70
CA GLU A 195 10.90 20.78 1.68
C GLU A 195 11.66 22.10 1.73
N ASP A 196 12.98 22.04 1.58
CA ASP A 196 13.87 23.20 1.65
C ASP A 196 14.09 23.88 0.28
N GLY A 197 13.65 23.25 -0.80
CA GLY A 197 13.72 23.76 -2.16
C GLY A 197 15.12 23.68 -2.75
N ASP A 198 15.99 22.82 -2.22
CA ASP A 198 17.37 22.67 -2.69
C ASP A 198 17.48 21.85 -4.01
N GLY A 199 16.36 21.28 -4.47
CA GLY A 199 16.28 20.47 -5.68
C GLY A 199 16.73 19.02 -5.49
N GLN A 200 16.86 18.57 -4.23
CA GLN A 200 17.33 17.26 -3.83
C GLN A 200 16.26 16.57 -2.97
N LEU A 201 16.38 15.26 -2.79
CA LEU A 201 15.50 14.50 -1.89
C LEU A 201 16.32 13.79 -0.84
N SER A 202 16.08 14.14 0.42
CA SER A 202 16.63 13.45 1.57
C SER A 202 15.77 12.24 1.98
N TYR A 203 16.35 11.37 2.80
CA TYR A 203 15.65 10.21 3.36
C TYR A 203 14.39 10.60 4.15
N ARG A 204 14.44 11.71 4.89
CA ARG A 204 13.33 12.15 5.74
C ARG A 204 12.16 12.71 4.93
N GLU A 205 12.46 13.36 3.81
CA GLU A 205 11.46 13.99 2.95
C GLU A 205 10.65 12.97 2.16
N PHE A 206 11.31 11.93 1.63
CA PHE A 206 10.64 10.96 0.76
C PHE A 206 10.38 9.61 1.42
N ILE A 207 11.43 8.91 1.89
CA ILE A 207 11.32 7.53 2.37
C ILE A 207 10.44 7.44 3.62
N ALA A 208 10.59 8.36 4.56
CA ALA A 208 9.82 8.35 5.80
C ALA A 208 8.31 8.37 5.53
N ILE A 209 7.87 9.18 4.56
CA ILE A 209 6.46 9.35 4.22
C ILE A 209 5.95 8.18 3.35
N MET A 210 6.72 7.79 2.34
CA MET A 210 6.30 6.74 1.40
C MET A 210 6.33 5.34 2.00
N LYS A 211 7.14 5.10 3.04
CA LYS A 211 7.18 3.82 3.75
C LYS A 211 5.84 3.48 4.41
N ASP A 212 5.11 4.47 4.91
CA ASP A 212 3.79 4.26 5.50
C ASP A 212 2.75 3.95 4.41
N ARG A 213 2.78 4.71 3.30
CA ARG A 213 1.92 4.51 2.14
C ARG A 213 2.00 3.09 1.59
N LEU A 214 3.19 2.49 1.52
CA LEU A 214 3.39 1.12 1.01
C LEU A 214 2.46 0.11 1.71
N ASN A 215 2.12 0.34 2.97
CA ASN A 215 1.30 -0.59 3.74
C ASN A 215 -0.21 -0.34 3.57
N ARG A 216 -0.62 0.69 2.80
CA ARG A 216 -2.02 1.04 2.52
C ARG A 216 -2.92 1.09 3.77
N GLY A 217 -2.36 1.51 4.91
CA GLY A 217 -3.06 1.53 6.20
C GLY A 217 -3.21 0.18 6.92
N PHE A 218 -2.70 -0.92 6.35
CA PHE A 218 -2.71 -2.26 6.96
C PHE A 218 -1.58 -2.52 7.94
N LYS A 219 -0.61 -1.58 8.07
CA LYS A 219 0.25 -1.58 9.25
C LYS A 219 -0.61 -1.19 10.45
N SER A 220 -1.16 -2.19 11.11
CA SER A 220 -1.50 -2.07 12.52
C SER A 220 -0.17 -1.82 13.22
N TYR A 221 0.18 -0.56 13.42
CA TYR A 221 0.78 -0.22 14.69
C TYR A 221 -0.29 -0.65 15.68
N THR A 222 -0.17 -1.87 16.22
CA THR A 222 -0.79 -2.17 17.51
C THR A 222 -0.31 -1.02 18.35
N LYS A 223 -1.17 -0.02 18.55
CA LYS A 223 -0.86 1.11 19.39
C LYS A 223 -0.41 0.44 20.67
N ASN A 224 0.89 0.53 20.93
CA ASN A 224 1.45 0.13 22.20
C ASN A 224 0.98 1.23 23.17
N GLU A 225 -0.32 1.28 23.39
CA GLU A 225 -1.04 2.13 24.32
C GLU A 225 -1.72 1.16 25.30
N GLY A 226 -1.64 1.49 26.59
CA GLY A 226 -2.16 0.64 27.65
C GLY A 226 -1.11 -0.26 28.30
N TRP A 227 -1.60 -1.20 29.11
CA TRP A 227 -0.82 -1.92 30.11
C TRP A 227 0.30 -2.79 29.53
N ASP A 228 0.10 -3.36 28.34
CA ASP A 228 1.09 -4.24 27.72
C ASP A 228 2.29 -3.46 27.15
N ALA A 229 2.05 -2.25 26.63
CA ALA A 229 3.10 -1.34 26.21
C ALA A 229 3.91 -0.82 27.40
N PHE A 230 3.24 -0.45 28.49
CA PHE A 230 3.89 -0.04 29.73
C PHE A 230 4.82 -1.13 30.28
N LYS A 231 4.36 -2.39 30.29
CA LYS A 231 5.19 -3.55 30.69
C LYS A 231 6.41 -3.75 29.81
N ILE A 232 6.28 -3.53 28.50
CA ILE A 232 7.39 -3.65 27.55
C ILE A 232 8.42 -2.54 27.82
N CYS A 233 8.00 -1.29 27.96
CA CYS A 233 8.88 -0.18 28.31
C CYS A 233 9.57 -0.39 29.67
N LEU A 234 8.82 -0.79 30.71
CA LEU A 234 9.37 -1.08 32.04
C LEU A 234 10.40 -2.23 32.00
N LYS A 235 10.12 -3.29 31.23
CA LYS A 235 11.08 -4.39 31.03
C LYS A 235 12.33 -3.95 30.29
N HIS A 236 12.22 -3.00 29.36
CA HIS A 236 13.38 -2.43 28.67
C HIS A 236 14.22 -1.59 29.61
N GLU A 237 13.60 -0.69 30.38
CA GLU A 237 14.27 0.14 31.39
C GLU A 237 15.02 -0.69 32.42
N ILE A 238 14.41 -1.79 32.91
CA ILE A 238 15.02 -2.71 33.89
C ILE A 238 16.20 -3.49 33.28
N LYS A 239 16.21 -3.74 31.97
CA LYS A 239 17.28 -4.46 31.28
C LYS A 239 18.50 -3.59 30.97
N THR A 240 18.34 -2.27 30.91
CA THR A 240 19.43 -1.30 30.82
C THR A 240 19.45 -0.41 32.05
N PRO A 241 19.84 -0.93 33.23
CA PRO A 241 20.14 -0.05 34.35
C PRO A 241 21.44 0.70 34.02
N ASN A 242 21.46 2.02 34.31
CA ASN A 242 22.66 2.85 34.23
C ASN A 242 23.86 2.22 34.96
#